data_AF-A0A164I2I0-F1
#
_entry.id   AF-A0A164I2I0-F1
#
_cell.length_a   1.000
_cell.length_b   1.000
_cell.length_c   1.000
_cell.angle_alpha   90.00
_cell.angle_beta   90.00
_cell.angle_gamma   90.00
#
_symmetry.space_group_name_H-M   'P 1'
#
loop_
_entity.id
_entity.type
_entity.pdbx_description
1 polymer ?
#
loop_
_entity_poly.entity_id
_entity_poly.type
_entity_poly.pdbx_seq_one_letter_code
_entity_poly.pdbx_strand_id
1 'polypeptide(L)'
;DDGLDKAVTSPISLVVTAFANTQDARKTLTPQLRCDQGETKLILIDLGNGKCRMGGSALAQVYKQIGDVAPDVDKPAQLKAFFAEIQRLNQENKILAYHDRSDGGLFTTLCEMAFAGRCGMDIH
;
A
#
# COMPACT_ATOMS: atom_id res chain seq x y z
N ASP A 1 31.61 25.74 -14.04
CA ASP A 1 30.22 25.92 -13.56
C ASP A 1 29.71 27.13 -14.33
N ASP A 2 29.26 26.88 -15.57
CA ASP A 2 29.45 27.80 -16.70
C ASP A 2 28.20 28.63 -17.04
N GLY A 3 27.56 29.25 -16.03
CA GLY A 3 26.50 30.23 -16.27
C GLY A 3 25.29 29.75 -17.10
N LEU A 4 25.10 28.43 -17.22
CA LEU A 4 23.98 27.83 -17.95
C LEU A 4 22.70 27.93 -17.12
N ASP A 5 21.63 28.42 -17.75
CA ASP A 5 20.30 28.48 -17.15
C ASP A 5 19.85 27.08 -16.71
N LYS A 6 19.52 26.95 -15.43
CA LYS A 6 18.98 25.74 -14.81
C LYS A 6 17.53 25.99 -14.43
N ALA A 7 16.64 25.11 -14.85
CA ALA A 7 15.24 25.09 -14.42
C ALA A 7 14.92 23.72 -13.80
N VAL A 8 14.23 23.73 -12.67
CA VAL A 8 13.68 22.54 -12.01
C VAL A 8 12.16 22.67 -12.04
N THR A 9 11.50 21.79 -12.77
CA THR A 9 10.04 21.81 -12.94
C THR A 9 9.43 20.66 -12.15
N SER A 10 8.49 20.98 -11.27
CA SER A 10 7.75 19.98 -10.51
C SER A 10 6.78 19.19 -11.39
N PRO A 11 6.57 17.89 -11.13
CA PRO A 11 5.47 17.14 -11.72
C PRO A 11 4.11 17.72 -11.31
N ILE A 12 3.07 17.46 -12.12
CA ILE A 12 1.69 17.68 -11.69
C ILE A 12 1.46 16.85 -10.42
N SER A 13 1.11 17.53 -9.33
CA SER A 13 0.99 16.93 -8.01
C SER A 13 -0.42 17.09 -7.48
N LEU A 14 -1.20 16.02 -7.52
CA LEU A 14 -2.52 15.96 -6.90
C LEU A 14 -2.40 15.36 -5.50
N VAL A 15 -2.92 16.09 -4.50
CA VAL A 15 -3.11 15.57 -3.14
C VAL A 15 -4.60 15.38 -2.91
N VAL A 16 -5.01 14.14 -2.62
CA VAL A 16 -6.41 13.80 -2.31
C VAL A 16 -6.53 13.52 -0.81
N THR A 17 -7.48 14.17 -0.15
CA THR A 17 -7.82 13.91 1.27
C THR A 17 -9.22 13.32 1.36
N ALA A 18 -9.34 12.15 2.01
CA ALA A 18 -10.62 11.47 2.22
C ALA A 18 -11.14 11.70 3.64
N PHE A 19 -12.45 11.93 3.76
CA PHE A 19 -13.15 12.09 5.05
C PHE A 19 -14.35 11.13 5.09
N ALA A 20 -14.56 10.48 6.23
CA ALA A 20 -15.69 9.57 6.44
C ALA A 20 -16.13 9.57 7.90
N ASN A 21 -17.41 9.25 8.15
CA ASN A 21 -17.89 9.03 9.51
C ASN A 21 -17.41 7.68 10.04
N THR A 22 -16.78 7.67 11.22
CA THR A 22 -16.28 6.47 11.89
C THR A 22 -17.32 5.97 12.89
N GLN A 23 -18.02 4.89 12.55
CA GLN A 23 -19.08 4.33 13.41
C GLN A 23 -18.54 3.75 14.73
N ASP A 24 -17.34 3.16 14.71
CA ASP A 24 -16.67 2.64 15.90
C ASP A 24 -15.14 2.72 15.74
N ALA A 25 -14.50 3.63 16.46
CA ALA A 25 -13.05 3.85 16.37
C ALA A 25 -12.22 2.66 16.89
N ARG A 26 -12.79 1.80 17.73
CA ARG A 26 -12.10 0.63 18.31
C ARG A 26 -11.85 -0.46 17.28
N LYS A 27 -12.57 -0.44 16.15
CA LYS A 27 -12.40 -1.36 15.02
C LYS A 27 -11.35 -0.87 14.02
N THR A 28 -10.54 0.13 14.37
CA THR A 28 -9.47 0.59 13.48
C THR A 28 -8.38 -0.46 13.42
N LEU A 29 -8.10 -0.95 12.21
CA LEU A 29 -7.01 -1.90 11.95
C LEU A 29 -5.69 -1.14 11.83
N THR A 30 -4.59 -1.80 12.19
CA THR A 30 -3.24 -1.25 12.07
C THR A 30 -2.32 -2.25 11.36
N PRO A 31 -1.12 -1.83 10.91
CA PRO A 31 -0.11 -2.75 10.38
C PRO A 31 0.47 -3.74 11.39
N GLN A 32 0.17 -3.62 12.69
CA GLN A 32 0.76 -4.44 13.74
C GLN A 32 0.32 -5.90 13.63
N LEU A 33 1.25 -6.76 13.19
CA LEU A 33 1.05 -8.21 13.19
C LEU A 33 0.84 -8.75 14.61
N ARG A 34 -0.09 -9.70 14.73
CA ARG A 34 -0.51 -10.30 16.00
C ARG A 34 0.03 -11.72 16.13
N CYS A 35 1.11 -11.89 16.89
CA CYS A 35 1.71 -13.20 17.17
C CYS A 35 1.04 -13.95 18.33
N ASP A 36 0.09 -13.31 19.02
CA ASP A 36 -0.66 -13.85 20.15
C ASP A 36 -1.99 -14.51 19.75
N GLN A 37 -2.23 -14.69 18.45
CA GLN A 37 -3.48 -15.22 17.88
C GLN A 37 -3.32 -16.61 17.26
N GLY A 38 -2.22 -17.30 17.57
CA GLY A 38 -1.89 -18.62 17.01
C GLY A 38 -1.35 -18.54 15.59
N GLU A 39 -1.57 -19.60 14.80
CA GLU A 39 -1.19 -19.62 13.38
C GLU A 39 -2.08 -18.66 12.58
N THR A 40 -1.44 -17.78 11.81
CA THR A 40 -2.12 -16.78 10.99
C THR A 40 -1.64 -16.86 9.55
N LYS A 41 -2.40 -16.24 8.64
CA LYS A 41 -2.04 -16.15 7.21
C LYS A 41 -2.03 -14.70 6.76
N LEU A 42 -1.03 -14.37 5.96
CA LEU A 42 -0.96 -13.11 5.23
C LEU A 42 -1.57 -13.29 3.84
N ILE A 43 -2.44 -12.36 3.45
CA ILE A 43 -3.13 -12.40 2.16
C ILE A 43 -2.86 -11.09 1.44
N LEU A 44 -2.18 -11.17 0.30
CA LEU A 44 -2.06 -10.05 -0.63
C LEU A 44 -3.32 -9.96 -1.48
N ILE A 45 -3.97 -8.80 -1.46
CA ILE A 45 -5.02 -8.46 -2.42
C ILE A 45 -4.41 -7.59 -3.52
N ASP A 46 -4.03 -8.21 -4.63
CA ASP A 46 -3.39 -7.51 -5.74
C ASP A 46 -4.41 -6.86 -6.69
N LEU A 47 -4.72 -5.59 -6.42
CA LEU A 47 -5.53 -4.76 -7.33
C LEU A 47 -4.81 -4.41 -8.64
N GLY A 48 -3.49 -4.64 -8.71
CA GLY A 48 -2.69 -4.50 -9.94
C GLY A 48 -2.92 -5.62 -10.96
N ASN A 49 -3.69 -6.67 -10.60
CA ASN A 49 -4.04 -7.79 -11.48
C ASN A 49 -2.79 -8.45 -12.11
N GLY A 50 -1.71 -8.61 -11.35
CA GLY A 50 -0.47 -9.27 -11.78
C GLY A 50 0.42 -8.43 -12.70
N LYS A 51 0.07 -7.18 -13.00
CA LYS A 51 0.82 -6.37 -13.98
C LYS A 51 2.19 -5.88 -13.49
N CYS A 52 2.42 -5.86 -12.17
CA CYS A 52 3.72 -5.55 -11.55
C CYS A 52 4.48 -4.37 -12.18
N ARG A 53 3.75 -3.29 -12.46
CA ARG A 53 4.26 -2.09 -13.15
C ARG A 53 5.22 -1.30 -12.27
N MET A 54 6.34 -0.83 -12.83
CA MET A 54 7.45 -0.21 -12.07
C MET A 54 7.74 1.26 -12.42
N GLY A 55 7.00 1.86 -13.37
CA GLY A 55 7.13 3.27 -13.70
C GLY A 55 6.74 4.16 -12.52
N GLY A 56 7.54 5.21 -12.27
CA GLY A 56 7.36 6.15 -11.16
C GLY A 56 7.56 5.56 -9.77
N SER A 57 8.01 4.31 -9.65
CA SER A 57 8.16 3.63 -8.36
C SER A 57 9.36 4.17 -7.56
N ALA A 58 9.29 4.05 -6.23
CA ALA A 58 10.43 4.32 -5.35
C ALA A 58 11.68 3.50 -5.75
N LEU A 59 11.50 2.26 -6.24
CA LEU A 59 12.61 1.45 -6.76
C LEU A 59 13.25 2.13 -7.98
N ALA A 60 12.48 2.52 -8.98
CA ALA A 60 13.04 3.20 -10.16
C ALA A 60 13.77 4.49 -9.75
N GLN A 61 13.18 5.26 -8.83
CA GLN A 61 13.73 6.52 -8.35
C GLN A 61 15.11 6.37 -7.70
N VAL A 62 15.32 5.37 -6.82
CA VAL A 62 16.63 5.15 -6.18
C VAL A 62 17.72 4.70 -7.16
N TYR A 63 17.33 4.17 -8.31
CA TYR A 63 18.22 3.86 -9.43
C TYR A 63 18.33 5.00 -10.46
N LYS A 64 17.83 6.20 -10.14
CA LYS A 64 17.83 7.39 -11.03
C LYS A 64 17.09 7.13 -12.35
N GLN A 65 16.05 6.31 -12.30
CA GLN A 65 15.20 5.99 -13.42
C GLN A 65 13.77 6.45 -13.15
N ILE A 66 13.01 6.68 -14.23
CA ILE A 66 11.56 6.86 -14.16
C ILE A 66 10.86 5.52 -14.38
N GLY A 67 11.42 4.63 -15.21
CA GLY A 67 10.78 3.38 -15.63
C GLY A 67 9.87 3.59 -16.85
N ASP A 68 9.04 2.59 -17.13
CA ASP A 68 8.19 2.54 -18.33
C ASP A 68 6.72 2.86 -18.01
N VAL A 69 5.97 1.88 -17.51
CA VAL A 69 4.53 2.04 -17.24
C VAL A 69 4.29 2.20 -15.75
N ALA A 70 3.56 3.24 -15.33
CA ALA A 70 3.16 3.45 -13.94
C ALA A 70 1.93 2.62 -13.53
N PRO A 71 1.73 2.31 -12.24
CA PRO A 71 0.49 1.72 -11.74
C PRO A 71 -0.74 2.59 -12.02
N ASP A 72 -1.89 1.97 -12.28
CA ASP A 72 -3.17 2.64 -12.54
C ASP A 72 -4.35 1.78 -12.10
N VAL A 73 -5.53 2.39 -11.91
CA VAL A 73 -6.78 1.72 -11.55
C VAL A 73 -7.46 1.19 -12.82
N ASP A 74 -7.00 0.03 -13.30
CA ASP A 74 -7.54 -0.57 -14.53
C ASP A 74 -8.99 -1.07 -14.37
N LYS A 75 -9.39 -1.46 -13.15
CA LYS A 75 -10.73 -2.02 -12.85
C LYS A 75 -11.37 -1.29 -11.65
N PRO A 76 -11.99 -0.11 -11.85
CA PRO A 76 -12.59 0.66 -10.76
C PRO A 76 -13.65 -0.09 -9.94
N ALA A 77 -14.41 -0.98 -10.59
CA ALA A 77 -15.38 -1.83 -9.90
C ALA A 77 -14.74 -2.78 -8.88
N GLN A 78 -13.53 -3.29 -9.18
CA GLN A 78 -12.77 -4.13 -8.26
C GLN A 78 -12.30 -3.34 -7.04
N LEU A 79 -11.87 -2.10 -7.22
CA LEU A 79 -11.48 -1.22 -6.10
C LEU A 79 -12.67 -0.94 -5.17
N LYS A 80 -13.86 -0.67 -5.73
CA LYS A 80 -15.09 -0.49 -4.94
C LYS A 80 -15.46 -1.76 -4.17
N ALA A 81 -15.39 -2.93 -4.83
CA ALA A 81 -15.67 -4.21 -4.20
C ALA A 81 -14.67 -4.55 -3.09
N PHE A 82 -13.38 -4.29 -3.33
CA PHE A 82 -12.32 -4.44 -2.34
C PHE A 82 -12.61 -3.63 -1.08
N PHE A 83 -12.93 -2.34 -1.23
CA PHE A 83 -13.25 -1.49 -0.08
C PHE A 83 -14.45 -2.04 0.70
N ALA A 84 -15.54 -2.40 0.01
CA ALA A 84 -16.73 -2.94 0.67
C ALA A 84 -16.43 -4.23 1.44
N GLU A 85 -15.61 -5.12 0.88
CA GLU A 85 -15.27 -6.40 1.48
C GLU A 85 -14.33 -6.25 2.68
N ILE A 86 -13.33 -5.35 2.62
CA ILE A 86 -12.48 -5.03 3.77
C ILE A 86 -13.32 -4.47 4.92
N GLN A 87 -14.27 -3.57 4.63
CA GLN A 87 -15.18 -3.03 5.64
C GLN A 87 -16.03 -4.13 6.28
N ARG A 88 -16.58 -5.06 5.48
CA ARG A 88 -17.37 -6.20 5.99
C ARG A 88 -16.54 -7.11 6.89
N LEU A 89 -15.36 -7.54 6.43
CA LEU A 89 -14.46 -8.42 7.19
C LEU A 89 -13.96 -7.76 8.49
N ASN A 90 -13.71 -6.46 8.47
CA ASN A 90 -13.36 -5.71 9.68
C ASN A 90 -14.54 -5.68 10.66
N GLN A 91 -15.76 -5.43 10.19
CA GLN A 91 -16.96 -5.43 11.04
C GLN A 91 -17.20 -6.80 11.71
N GLU A 92 -16.88 -7.88 11.01
CA GLU A 92 -16.96 -9.28 11.48
C GLU A 92 -15.75 -9.72 12.33
N ASN A 93 -14.80 -8.82 12.61
CA ASN A 93 -13.55 -9.09 13.34
C ASN A 93 -12.73 -10.24 12.73
N LYS A 94 -12.69 -10.31 11.39
CA LYS A 94 -11.95 -11.36 10.64
C LYS A 94 -10.54 -10.94 10.23
N ILE A 95 -10.16 -9.68 10.45
CA ILE A 95 -8.85 -9.13 10.08
C ILE A 95 -8.08 -8.83 11.37
N LEU A 96 -6.87 -9.38 11.47
CA LEU A 96 -5.99 -9.18 12.63
C LEU A 96 -5.10 -7.94 12.49
N ALA A 97 -4.65 -7.66 11.27
CA ALA A 97 -3.80 -6.54 10.89
C ALA A 97 -4.09 -6.17 9.43
N TYR A 98 -3.92 -4.90 9.09
CA TYR A 98 -4.12 -4.39 7.73
C TYR A 98 -3.10 -3.31 7.43
N HIS A 99 -2.49 -3.40 6.25
CA HIS A 99 -1.60 -2.38 5.73
C HIS A 99 -1.72 -2.32 4.21
N ASP A 100 -1.73 -1.13 3.65
CA ASP A 100 -1.87 -0.92 2.22
C ASP A 100 -0.52 -1.03 1.49
N ARG A 101 -0.60 -1.13 0.15
CA ARG A 101 0.58 -1.15 -0.72
C ARG A 101 0.69 0.20 -1.43
N SER A 102 1.74 0.93 -1.13
CA SER A 102 2.04 2.25 -1.69
C SER A 102 3.52 2.35 -2.09
N ASP A 103 4.26 3.34 -1.59
CA ASP A 103 5.67 3.56 -1.91
C ASP A 103 6.54 2.39 -1.44
N GLY A 104 7.43 1.92 -2.32
CA GLY A 104 8.26 0.72 -2.07
C GLY A 104 7.52 -0.61 -2.25
N GLY A 105 6.21 -0.59 -2.51
CA GLY A 105 5.44 -1.75 -2.90
C GLY A 105 5.29 -2.79 -1.80
N LEU A 106 5.08 -4.06 -2.18
CA LEU A 106 4.81 -5.15 -1.23
C LEU A 106 5.94 -5.33 -0.22
N PHE A 107 7.19 -5.11 -0.64
CA PHE A 107 8.35 -5.24 0.23
C PHE A 107 8.24 -4.29 1.43
N THR A 108 8.03 -2.99 1.18
CA THR A 108 7.89 -2.01 2.25
C THR A 108 6.68 -2.30 3.13
N THR A 109 5.52 -2.65 2.55
CA THR A 109 4.33 -3.05 3.32
C THR A 109 4.66 -4.16 4.31
N LEU A 110 5.31 -5.23 3.86
CA LEU A 110 5.67 -6.36 4.72
C LEU A 110 6.68 -5.95 5.79
N CYS A 111 7.72 -5.20 5.44
CA CYS A 111 8.70 -4.70 6.41
C CYS A 111 8.04 -3.83 7.50
N GLU A 112 7.17 -2.90 7.12
CA GLU A 112 6.47 -2.02 8.06
C GLU A 112 5.52 -2.79 8.98
N MET A 113 4.83 -3.81 8.45
CA MET A 113 4.04 -4.73 9.27
C MET A 113 4.90 -5.52 10.27
N ALA A 114 6.07 -6.02 9.84
CA ALA A 114 7.04 -6.67 10.74
C ALA A 114 7.57 -5.70 11.80
N PHE A 115 7.87 -4.46 11.46
CA PHE A 115 8.34 -3.46 12.42
C PHE A 115 7.27 -3.14 13.47
N ALA A 116 6.02 -2.94 13.04
CA ALA A 116 4.90 -2.70 13.92
C ALA A 116 4.63 -3.91 14.84
N GLY A 117 4.68 -5.13 14.30
CA GLY A 117 4.51 -6.38 15.04
C GLY A 117 5.72 -6.81 15.87
N ARG A 118 6.91 -6.25 15.61
CA ARG A 118 8.21 -6.69 16.14
C ARG A 118 8.43 -8.19 15.97
N CYS A 119 8.11 -8.70 14.78
CA CYS A 119 8.18 -10.13 14.46
C CYS A 119 8.80 -10.37 13.08
N GLY A 120 9.22 -11.61 12.85
CA GLY A 120 9.52 -12.12 11.50
C GLY A 120 8.26 -12.58 10.79
N MET A 121 8.41 -12.96 9.52
CA MET A 121 7.35 -13.58 8.72
C MET A 121 7.96 -14.51 7.67
N ASP A 122 7.25 -15.60 7.38
CA ASP A 122 7.56 -16.49 6.26
C ASP A 122 6.57 -16.21 5.13
N ILE A 123 7.10 -15.90 3.94
CA ILE A 123 6.33 -15.55 2.74
C ILE A 123 6.70 -16.54 1.64
N HIS A 124 5.70 -17.07 0.95
CA HIS A 124 5.83 -18.09 -0.10
C HIS A 124 5.22 -17.63 -1.43
#